data_AF-A0A556PMP0-F1
#
_entry.id   AF-A0A556PMP0-F1
#
_cell.length_a   1.000
_cell.length_b   1.000
_cell.length_c   1.000
_cell.angle_alpha   90.00
_cell.angle_beta   90.00
_cell.angle_gamma   90.00
#
_symmetry.space_group_name_H-M   'P 1'
#
loop_
_entity.id
_entity.type
_entity.pdbx_description
1 polymer ?
#
loop_
_entity_poly.entity_id
_entity_poly.type
_entity_poly.pdbx_seq_one_letter_code
_entity_poly.pdbx_strand_id
1 'polypeptide(L)'
;MADKTSEFLQDTFMELFEKQLEEAKTQEEANEIAKKFNELDLARIFEDMYMRMVNDTTRFMRDSMHEQVMTFRAKEQEFLSIQEQKWSKAFVASESMYIMVAEAAESYVEHVNEIPQDVLETSHYTFTAMLHIHGRSLQQFLEIITLMKNGFADGAFARWRSLYELTIVSSFITLHGERVAREYIESSKTDDRYEWAKASGIFSNINRYITFNDLQKNCEINSEVWRRQYDLANKIVHASPQGTFARLSNAETENIIPIGRSDFGITTAAEHSAISLAQITAMFFNIHLSGDNVVAMRYINNWIDVIREIYFKTHDSIFPDHEKLWNDNMVSYEDELEGE
;
A
#
# COMPACT_ATOMS: atom_id res chain seq x y z
N MET A 1 0.16 -22.01 -23.58
CA MET A 1 1.18 -21.44 -24.49
C MET A 1 1.62 -22.58 -25.40
N ALA A 2 1.62 -22.40 -26.72
CA ALA A 2 2.11 -23.45 -27.63
C ALA A 2 3.60 -23.69 -27.37
N ASP A 3 4.02 -24.95 -27.35
CA ASP A 3 5.42 -25.34 -27.12
C ASP A 3 6.23 -25.21 -28.41
N LYS A 4 6.42 -23.96 -28.82
CA LYS A 4 7.05 -23.61 -30.10
C LYS A 4 8.49 -24.09 -30.22
N THR A 5 9.19 -24.24 -29.10
CA THR A 5 10.59 -24.67 -29.11
C THR A 5 10.68 -26.17 -29.37
N SER A 6 9.88 -26.99 -28.67
CA SER A 6 9.84 -28.43 -28.94
C SER A 6 9.32 -28.71 -30.34
N GLU A 7 8.26 -28.02 -30.78
CA GLU A 7 7.72 -28.13 -32.14
C GLU A 7 8.81 -27.78 -33.18
N PHE A 8 9.47 -26.64 -33.05
CA PHE A 8 10.55 -26.24 -33.96
C PHE A 8 11.69 -27.26 -34.02
N LEU A 9 12.13 -27.76 -32.86
CA LEU A 9 13.21 -28.76 -32.81
C LEU A 9 12.80 -30.07 -33.46
N GLN A 10 11.58 -30.56 -33.18
CA GLN A 10 11.05 -31.79 -33.76
C GLN A 10 10.87 -31.66 -35.28
N ASP A 11 10.23 -30.58 -35.74
CA ASP A 11 9.98 -30.32 -37.16
C ASP A 11 11.31 -30.22 -37.92
N THR A 12 12.26 -29.45 -37.40
CA THR A 12 13.60 -29.31 -38.00
C THR A 12 14.33 -30.65 -38.07
N PHE A 13 14.23 -31.48 -37.02
CA PHE A 13 14.89 -32.79 -37.01
C PHE A 13 14.26 -33.76 -38.00
N MET A 14 12.92 -33.76 -38.11
CA MET A 14 12.18 -34.59 -39.06
C MET A 14 12.43 -34.16 -40.51
N GLU A 15 12.42 -32.86 -40.81
CA GLU A 15 12.76 -32.34 -42.14
C GLU A 15 14.19 -32.73 -42.56
N LEU A 16 15.16 -32.64 -41.63
CA LEU A 16 16.53 -33.06 -41.90
C LEU A 16 16.62 -34.57 -42.15
N PHE A 17 15.86 -35.38 -41.41
CA PHE A 17 15.80 -36.82 -41.61
C PHE A 17 15.20 -37.19 -42.98
N GLU A 18 14.07 -36.58 -43.34
CA GLU A 18 13.43 -36.78 -44.65
C GLU A 18 14.37 -36.40 -45.80
N LYS A 19 15.04 -35.25 -45.69
CA LYS A 19 16.02 -34.81 -46.69
C LYS A 19 17.18 -35.81 -46.84
N GLN A 20 17.68 -36.36 -45.74
CA GLN A 20 18.76 -37.37 -45.80
C GLN A 20 18.28 -38.68 -46.45
N LEU A 21 17.02 -39.06 -46.26
CA LEU A 21 16.43 -40.21 -46.95
C LEU A 21 16.28 -39.96 -48.46
N GLU A 22 15.90 -38.75 -48.88
CA GLU A 22 15.80 -38.38 -50.30
C GLU A 22 17.15 -38.33 -51.02
N GLU A 23 18.22 -37.98 -50.32
CA GLU A 23 19.58 -37.92 -50.86
C GLU A 23 20.26 -39.31 -51.01
N ALA A 24 19.66 -40.37 -50.45
CA ALA A 24 20.19 -41.73 -50.52
C ALA A 24 20.16 -42.29 -51.95
N LYS A 25 21.28 -42.85 -52.43
CA LYS A 25 21.41 -43.34 -53.82
C LYS A 25 20.92 -44.77 -54.00
N THR A 26 20.77 -45.51 -52.90
CA THR A 26 20.34 -46.91 -52.90
C THR A 26 19.40 -47.20 -51.73
N GLN A 27 18.56 -48.23 -51.88
CA GLN A 27 17.64 -48.64 -50.82
C GLN A 27 18.37 -49.15 -49.56
N GLU A 28 19.54 -49.75 -49.74
CA GLU A 28 20.38 -50.21 -48.63
C GLU A 28 20.91 -49.02 -47.80
N GLU A 29 21.33 -47.95 -48.47
CA GLU A 29 21.78 -46.71 -47.83
C GLU A 29 20.63 -46.03 -47.06
N ALA A 30 19.43 -45.94 -47.65
CA ALA A 30 18.24 -45.40 -46.98
C ALA A 30 17.84 -46.22 -45.74
N ASN A 31 17.90 -47.55 -45.82
CA ASN A 31 17.61 -48.44 -44.69
C ASN A 31 18.64 -48.29 -43.56
N GLU A 32 19.91 -48.06 -43.90
CA GLU A 32 20.97 -47.80 -42.91
C GLU A 32 20.77 -46.45 -42.20
N ILE A 33 20.36 -45.40 -42.93
CA ILE A 33 20.04 -44.08 -42.37
C ILE A 33 18.87 -44.18 -41.38
N ALA A 34 17.78 -44.85 -41.77
CA ALA A 34 16.62 -45.04 -40.89
C ALA A 34 16.96 -45.85 -39.63
N LYS A 35 17.81 -46.87 -39.75
CA LYS A 35 18.30 -47.64 -38.59
C LYS A 35 19.12 -46.77 -37.64
N LYS A 36 20.08 -46.00 -38.16
CA LYS A 36 20.89 -45.07 -37.35
C LYS A 36 20.02 -44.02 -36.66
N PHE A 37 19.01 -43.50 -37.36
CA PHE A 37 18.07 -42.54 -36.79
C PHE A 37 17.29 -43.13 -35.60
N ASN A 38 16.79 -44.35 -35.73
CA ASN A 38 16.10 -45.04 -34.63
C ASN A 38 17.02 -45.38 -33.44
N GLU A 39 18.33 -45.45 -33.66
CA GLU A 39 19.33 -45.64 -32.60
C GLU A 39 19.75 -44.33 -31.92
N LEU A 40 19.34 -43.15 -32.45
CA LEU A 40 19.64 -41.86 -31.82
C LEU A 40 18.84 -41.66 -30.55
N ASP A 41 19.54 -41.22 -29.50
CA ASP A 41 18.91 -40.71 -28.29
C ASP A 41 18.50 -39.24 -28.49
N LEU A 42 17.39 -39.05 -29.20
CA LEU A 42 16.82 -37.71 -29.48
C LEU A 42 16.52 -36.94 -28.20
N ALA A 43 16.13 -37.63 -27.12
CA ALA A 43 15.86 -37.01 -25.83
C ALA A 43 17.12 -36.34 -25.26
N ARG A 44 18.25 -37.07 -25.27
CA ARG A 44 19.55 -36.52 -24.84
C ARG A 44 20.03 -35.38 -25.74
N ILE A 45 19.85 -35.49 -27.06
CA ILE A 45 20.22 -34.43 -28.00
C ILE A 45 19.43 -33.16 -27.71
N PHE A 46 18.11 -33.26 -27.53
CA PHE A 46 17.27 -32.11 -27.18
C PHE A 46 17.61 -31.55 -25.81
N GLU A 47 17.92 -32.38 -24.81
CA GLU A 47 18.39 -31.92 -23.50
C GLU A 47 19.67 -31.08 -23.61
N ASP A 48 20.68 -31.56 -24.35
CA ASP A 48 21.92 -30.82 -24.59
C ASP A 48 21.66 -29.49 -25.34
N MET A 49 20.74 -29.48 -26.31
CA MET A 49 20.34 -28.27 -27.03
C MET A 49 19.63 -27.28 -26.11
N TYR A 50 18.67 -27.73 -25.29
CA TYR A 50 18.01 -26.89 -24.30
C TYR A 50 19.01 -26.28 -23.33
N MET A 51 19.96 -27.06 -22.83
CA MET A 51 21.00 -26.56 -21.92
C MET A 51 21.86 -25.48 -22.56
N ARG A 52 22.23 -25.63 -23.84
CA ARG A 52 22.94 -24.57 -24.59
C ARG A 52 22.08 -23.33 -24.77
N MET A 53 20.83 -23.49 -25.19
CA MET A 53 19.88 -22.38 -25.34
C MET A 53 19.66 -21.62 -24.03
N VAL A 54 19.52 -22.34 -22.90
CA VAL A 54 19.40 -21.74 -21.57
C VAL A 54 20.66 -20.95 -21.22
N ASN A 55 21.85 -21.51 -21.44
CA ASN A 55 23.12 -20.84 -21.14
C ASN A 55 23.33 -19.58 -21.99
N ASP A 56 23.05 -19.66 -23.29
CA ASP A 56 23.21 -18.53 -24.20
C ASP A 56 22.15 -17.45 -23.95
N THR A 57 20.90 -17.84 -23.68
CA THR A 57 19.82 -16.90 -23.31
C THR A 57 20.14 -16.22 -21.97
N THR A 58 20.61 -16.98 -20.97
CA THR A 58 21.01 -16.42 -19.67
C THR A 58 22.16 -15.43 -19.84
N ARG A 59 23.18 -15.78 -20.64
CA ARG A 59 24.29 -14.88 -20.95
C ARG A 59 23.79 -13.61 -21.63
N PHE A 60 22.92 -13.74 -22.64
CA PHE A 60 22.32 -12.61 -23.33
C PHE A 60 21.52 -11.69 -22.38
N MET A 61 20.66 -12.26 -21.53
CA MET A 61 19.88 -11.49 -20.55
C MET A 61 20.78 -10.76 -19.56
N ARG A 62 21.83 -11.42 -19.06
CA ARG A 62 22.83 -10.80 -18.17
C ARG A 62 23.57 -9.67 -18.87
N ASP A 63 24.04 -9.91 -20.09
CA ASP A 63 24.88 -8.95 -20.81
C ASP A 63 24.06 -7.73 -21.29
N SER A 64 22.75 -7.90 -21.55
CA SER A 64 21.83 -6.83 -21.94
C SER A 64 21.03 -6.22 -20.77
N MET A 65 21.19 -6.70 -19.53
CA MET A 65 20.33 -6.31 -18.39
C MET A 65 20.32 -4.81 -18.13
N HIS A 66 21.46 -4.14 -18.29
CA HIS A 66 21.58 -2.71 -18.04
C HIS A 66 20.76 -1.90 -19.05
N GLU A 67 20.83 -2.24 -20.34
CA GLU A 67 20.06 -1.57 -21.39
C GLU A 67 18.55 -1.79 -21.20
N GLN A 68 18.15 -3.02 -20.89
CA GLN A 68 16.75 -3.34 -20.62
C GLN A 68 16.20 -2.56 -19.41
N VAL A 69 16.95 -2.53 -18.30
CA VAL A 69 16.57 -1.77 -17.10
C VAL A 69 16.57 -0.27 -17.35
N MET A 70 17.49 0.26 -18.16
CA MET A 70 17.49 1.68 -18.53
C MET A 70 16.22 2.06 -19.31
N THR A 71 15.81 1.20 -20.25
CA THR A 71 14.54 1.39 -20.98
C THR A 71 13.33 1.34 -20.04
N PHE A 72 13.31 0.39 -19.10
CA PHE A 72 12.26 0.30 -18.10
C PHE A 72 12.20 1.56 -17.19
N ARG A 73 13.35 2.04 -16.71
CA ARG A 73 13.45 3.25 -15.89
C ARG A 73 13.02 4.51 -16.64
N ALA A 74 13.28 4.60 -17.95
CA ALA A 74 12.80 5.72 -18.76
C ALA A 74 11.26 5.76 -18.80
N LYS A 75 10.60 4.62 -18.99
CA LYS A 75 9.13 4.51 -18.93
C LYS A 75 8.58 4.83 -17.54
N GLU A 76 9.28 4.43 -16.49
CA GLU A 76 8.93 4.79 -15.11
C GLU A 76 8.97 6.32 -14.91
N GLN A 77 10.00 7.00 -15.38
CA GLN A 77 10.09 8.47 -15.26
C GLN A 77 9.00 9.18 -16.07
N GLU A 78 8.68 8.67 -17.26
CA GLU A 78 7.55 9.18 -18.06
C GLU A 78 6.22 9.05 -17.29
N PHE A 79 5.96 7.88 -16.70
CA PHE A 79 4.78 7.70 -15.85
C PHE A 79 4.74 8.70 -14.69
N LEU A 80 5.84 8.84 -13.94
CA LEU A 80 5.89 9.75 -12.79
C LEU A 80 5.66 11.21 -13.20
N SER A 81 6.16 11.62 -14.35
CA SER A 81 5.91 12.96 -14.91
C SER A 81 4.42 13.17 -15.23
N ILE A 82 3.77 12.19 -15.86
CA ILE A 82 2.33 12.25 -16.16
C ILE A 82 1.50 12.26 -14.86
N GLN A 83 1.89 11.42 -13.89
CA GLN A 83 1.24 11.32 -12.60
C GLN A 83 1.31 12.66 -11.85
N GLU A 84 2.48 13.30 -11.85
CA GLU A 84 2.65 14.65 -11.30
C GLU A 84 1.79 15.67 -12.05
N GLN A 85 1.81 15.69 -13.39
CA GLN A 85 0.99 16.62 -14.18
C GLN A 85 -0.51 16.51 -13.85
N LYS A 86 -0.99 15.29 -13.61
CA LYS A 86 -2.40 15.03 -13.28
C LYS A 86 -2.75 15.41 -11.85
N TRP A 87 -1.91 15.01 -10.89
CA TRP A 87 -2.28 14.99 -9.47
C TRP A 87 -1.50 15.96 -8.58
N SER A 88 -0.57 16.77 -9.14
CA SER A 88 0.33 17.63 -8.35
C SER A 88 -0.39 18.45 -7.28
N LYS A 89 -1.50 19.13 -7.63
CA LYS A 89 -2.27 19.92 -6.66
C LYS A 89 -2.77 19.08 -5.47
N ALA A 90 -3.21 17.86 -5.74
CA ALA A 90 -3.68 16.93 -4.72
C ALA A 90 -2.53 16.43 -3.84
N PHE A 91 -1.38 16.10 -4.44
CA PHE A 91 -0.18 15.72 -3.68
C PHE A 91 0.33 16.85 -2.79
N VAL A 92 0.38 18.08 -3.30
CA VAL A 92 0.76 19.27 -2.54
C VAL A 92 -0.14 19.47 -1.32
N ALA A 93 -1.44 19.22 -1.44
CA ALA A 93 -2.36 19.31 -0.30
C ALA A 93 -2.02 18.27 0.79
N SER A 94 -1.76 17.01 0.42
CA SER A 94 -1.36 15.98 1.39
C SER A 94 0.03 16.26 2.01
N GLU A 95 1.00 16.68 1.21
CA GLU A 95 2.34 17.01 1.67
C GLU A 95 2.32 18.23 2.61
N SER A 96 1.47 19.22 2.32
CA SER A 96 1.25 20.38 3.19
C SER A 96 0.68 19.96 4.55
N MET A 97 -0.31 19.05 4.58
CA MET A 97 -0.82 18.50 5.83
C MET A 97 0.27 17.81 6.64
N TYR A 98 1.14 17.02 5.99
CA TYR A 98 2.26 16.38 6.67
C TYR A 98 3.18 17.40 7.36
N ILE A 99 3.57 18.46 6.63
CA ILE A 99 4.44 19.52 7.15
C ILE A 99 3.75 20.22 8.33
N MET A 100 2.50 20.64 8.17
CA MET A 100 1.72 21.33 9.19
C MET A 100 1.59 20.50 10.48
N VAL A 101 1.26 19.20 10.36
CA VAL A 101 1.13 18.31 11.52
C VAL A 101 2.49 18.07 12.18
N ALA A 102 3.56 17.94 11.41
CA ALA A 102 4.91 17.74 11.96
C ALA A 102 5.40 18.96 12.74
N GLU A 103 5.25 20.16 12.17
CA GLU A 103 5.62 21.42 12.82
C GLU A 103 4.80 21.67 14.09
N ALA A 104 3.49 21.43 14.03
CA ALA A 104 2.62 21.54 15.21
C ALA A 104 3.01 20.55 16.31
N ALA A 105 3.40 19.32 15.94
CA ALA A 105 3.81 18.32 16.91
C ALA A 105 5.17 18.63 17.54
N GLU A 106 6.10 19.20 16.78
CA GLU A 106 7.39 19.69 17.31
C GLU A 106 7.15 20.79 18.35
N SER A 107 6.37 21.81 18.00
CA SER A 107 6.00 22.90 18.92
C SER A 107 5.26 22.38 20.16
N TYR A 108 4.36 21.41 20.00
CA TYR A 108 3.68 20.78 21.12
C TYR A 108 4.66 20.06 22.07
N VAL A 109 5.60 19.29 21.54
CA VAL A 109 6.58 18.58 22.36
C VAL A 109 7.50 19.56 23.08
N GLU A 110 7.91 20.66 22.44
CA GLU A 110 8.65 21.74 23.08
C GLU A 110 7.87 22.32 24.26
N HIS A 111 6.58 22.63 24.06
CA HIS A 111 5.72 23.12 25.13
C HIS A 111 5.59 22.12 26.30
N VAL A 112 5.39 20.83 26.00
CA VAL A 112 5.27 19.80 27.04
C VAL A 112 6.56 19.68 27.86
N ASN A 113 7.73 19.86 27.25
CA ASN A 113 9.01 19.84 27.96
C ASN A 113 9.19 21.01 28.94
N GLU A 114 8.39 22.08 28.81
CA GLU A 114 8.37 23.21 29.75
C GLU A 114 7.42 23.02 30.93
N ILE A 115 6.53 22.01 30.87
CA ILE A 115 5.57 21.72 31.94
C ILE A 115 6.29 21.11 33.16
N PRO A 116 5.93 21.50 34.39
CA PRO A 116 6.52 20.91 35.60
C PRO A 116 6.39 19.39 35.66
N GLN A 117 7.46 18.71 36.08
CA GLN A 117 7.55 17.25 36.07
C GLN A 117 6.46 16.55 36.88
N ASP A 118 6.04 17.14 38.01
CA ASP A 118 4.99 16.62 38.88
C ASP A 118 3.61 16.59 38.19
N VAL A 119 3.37 17.49 37.22
CA VAL A 119 2.16 17.48 36.39
C VAL A 119 2.22 16.35 35.36
N LEU A 120 3.39 16.15 34.74
CA LEU A 120 3.62 15.14 33.70
C LEU A 120 3.59 13.71 34.24
N GLU A 121 3.91 13.49 35.52
CA GLU A 121 3.90 12.15 36.14
C GLU A 121 2.54 11.44 36.03
N THR A 122 1.43 12.20 35.96
CA THR A 122 0.09 11.63 35.92
C THR A 122 -0.32 11.03 34.57
N SER A 123 0.36 11.44 33.49
CA SER A 123 0.08 11.06 32.10
C SER A 123 1.33 10.59 31.34
N HIS A 124 2.39 10.24 32.07
CA HIS A 124 3.71 9.94 31.51
C HIS A 124 3.68 8.83 30.45
N TYR A 125 3.06 7.69 30.77
CA TYR A 125 2.91 6.56 29.85
C TYR A 125 1.95 6.87 28.72
N THR A 126 0.86 7.58 28.99
CA THR A 126 -0.11 8.00 27.96
C THR A 126 0.56 8.90 26.92
N PHE A 127 1.29 9.92 27.38
CA PHE A 127 2.08 10.81 26.53
C PHE A 127 3.13 10.04 25.74
N THR A 128 3.91 9.18 26.41
CA THR A 128 4.97 8.38 25.76
C THR A 128 4.39 7.47 24.68
N ALA A 129 3.32 6.74 24.96
CA ALA A 129 2.67 5.85 24.01
C ALA A 129 2.16 6.63 22.79
N MET A 130 1.48 7.76 23.03
CA MET A 130 0.90 8.59 21.98
C MET A 130 1.95 9.33 21.16
N LEU A 131 3.07 9.75 21.75
CA LEU A 131 4.22 10.32 21.03
C LEU A 131 4.76 9.32 20.00
N HIS A 132 4.98 8.06 20.42
CA HIS A 132 5.45 7.01 19.51
C HIS A 132 4.42 6.64 18.44
N ILE A 133 3.13 6.57 18.79
CA ILE A 133 2.06 6.32 17.82
C ILE A 133 1.96 7.47 16.82
N HIS A 134 2.00 8.73 17.26
CA HIS A 134 1.93 9.91 16.41
C HIS A 134 3.10 9.98 15.43
N GLY A 135 4.34 9.78 15.89
CA GLY A 135 5.51 9.73 15.02
C GLY A 135 5.42 8.61 13.96
N ARG A 136 4.94 7.41 14.35
CA ARG A 136 4.66 6.32 13.41
C ARG A 136 3.55 6.66 12.42
N SER A 137 2.56 7.44 12.84
CA SER A 137 1.42 7.86 12.02
C SER A 137 1.84 8.86 10.94
N LEU A 138 2.70 9.83 11.28
CA LEU A 138 3.35 10.72 10.33
C LEU A 138 4.16 9.95 9.29
N GLN A 139 4.95 8.95 9.72
CA GLN A 139 5.70 8.10 8.80
C GLN A 139 4.78 7.31 7.86
N GLN A 140 3.70 6.71 8.37
CA GLN A 140 2.74 5.99 7.52
C GLN A 140 2.01 6.91 6.55
N PHE A 141 1.69 8.14 6.96
CA PHE A 141 1.10 9.14 6.07
C PHE A 141 2.04 9.47 4.90
N LEU A 142 3.34 9.63 5.15
CA LEU A 142 4.35 9.77 4.08
C LEU A 142 4.47 8.52 3.19
N GLU A 143 4.41 7.31 3.76
CA GLU A 143 4.41 6.07 2.98
C GLU A 143 3.21 6.04 2.02
N ILE A 144 2.02 6.44 2.50
CA ILE A 144 0.79 6.52 1.71
C ILE A 144 0.96 7.53 0.57
N ILE A 145 1.41 8.77 0.85
CA ILE A 145 1.71 9.79 -0.17
C ILE A 145 2.69 9.24 -1.21
N THR A 146 3.79 8.64 -0.77
CA THR A 146 4.82 8.07 -1.65
C THR A 146 4.25 7.00 -2.59
N LEU A 147 3.42 6.10 -2.07
CA LEU A 147 2.78 5.05 -2.86
C LEU A 147 1.78 5.63 -3.86
N MET A 148 1.00 6.64 -3.48
CA MET A 148 0.08 7.33 -4.39
C MET A 148 0.81 8.04 -5.53
N LYS A 149 1.90 8.77 -5.22
CA LYS A 149 2.76 9.43 -6.23
C LYS A 149 3.42 8.44 -7.19
N ASN A 150 3.64 7.21 -6.74
CA ASN A 150 4.19 6.13 -7.57
C ASN A 150 3.12 5.28 -8.29
N GLY A 151 1.84 5.59 -8.13
CA GLY A 151 0.75 4.88 -8.80
C GLY A 151 0.45 3.49 -8.21
N PHE A 152 0.65 3.31 -6.91
CA PHE A 152 0.38 2.06 -6.19
C PHE A 152 -0.80 2.22 -5.21
N ALA A 153 -2.00 2.45 -5.74
CA ALA A 153 -3.22 2.71 -4.97
C ALA A 153 -3.56 1.60 -3.96
N ASP A 154 -3.50 0.34 -4.37
CA ASP A 154 -3.72 -0.81 -3.48
C ASP A 154 -2.72 -0.83 -2.30
N GLY A 155 -1.46 -0.50 -2.58
CA GLY A 155 -0.41 -0.41 -1.56
C GLY A 155 -0.64 0.76 -0.60
N ALA A 156 -1.04 1.93 -1.13
CA ALA A 156 -1.38 3.10 -0.33
C ALA A 156 -2.55 2.81 0.62
N PHE A 157 -3.60 2.16 0.13
CA PHE A 157 -4.76 1.82 0.96
C PHE A 157 -4.47 0.72 1.97
N ALA A 158 -3.60 -0.24 1.63
CA ALA A 158 -3.05 -1.19 2.58
C ALA A 158 -2.27 -0.52 3.72
N ARG A 159 -1.55 0.58 3.44
CA ARG A 159 -0.89 1.38 4.48
C ARG A 159 -1.87 2.19 5.31
N TRP A 160 -2.92 2.73 4.70
CA TRP A 160 -4.02 3.36 5.43
C TRP A 160 -4.66 2.41 6.46
N ARG A 161 -4.82 1.12 6.15
CA ARG A 161 -5.28 0.12 7.14
C ARG A 161 -4.48 0.18 8.44
N SER A 162 -3.15 0.23 8.33
CA SER A 162 -2.26 0.29 9.50
C SER A 162 -2.46 1.58 10.29
N LEU A 163 -2.67 2.70 9.59
CA LEU A 163 -2.91 4.01 10.19
C LEU A 163 -4.27 4.08 10.89
N TYR A 164 -5.30 3.45 10.33
CA TYR A 164 -6.59 3.28 10.98
C TYR A 164 -6.48 2.38 12.22
N GLU A 165 -5.72 1.30 12.17
CA GLU A 165 -5.46 0.46 13.35
C GLU A 165 -4.77 1.25 14.46
N LEU A 166 -3.80 2.13 14.11
CA LEU A 166 -3.20 3.06 15.07
C LEU A 166 -4.22 4.03 15.65
N THR A 167 -5.17 4.52 14.85
CA THR A 167 -6.24 5.41 15.32
C THR A 167 -7.10 4.75 16.40
N ILE A 168 -7.49 3.49 16.17
CA ILE A 168 -8.28 2.70 17.14
C ILE A 168 -7.48 2.44 18.42
N VAL A 169 -6.20 2.08 18.29
CA VAL A 169 -5.32 1.85 19.44
C VAL A 169 -5.13 3.16 20.24
N SER A 170 -4.89 4.29 19.57
CA SER A 170 -4.79 5.61 20.19
C SER A 170 -6.06 5.97 20.96
N SER A 171 -7.23 5.77 20.36
CA SER A 171 -8.51 6.07 21.02
C SER A 171 -8.73 5.17 22.23
N PHE A 172 -8.39 3.88 22.14
CA PHE A 172 -8.51 2.97 23.27
C PHE A 172 -7.56 3.36 24.42
N ILE A 173 -6.31 3.70 24.12
CA ILE A 173 -5.31 4.11 25.12
C ILE A 173 -5.75 5.41 25.80
N THR A 174 -6.17 6.42 25.04
CA THR A 174 -6.57 7.72 25.59
C THR A 174 -7.86 7.65 26.40
N LEU A 175 -8.83 6.79 26.00
CA LEU A 175 -10.06 6.54 26.74
C LEU A 175 -9.81 5.91 28.12
N HIS A 176 -8.89 4.94 28.20
CA HIS A 176 -8.65 4.17 29.43
C HIS A 176 -7.45 4.66 30.26
N GLY A 177 -6.65 5.56 29.69
CA GLY A 177 -5.60 6.31 30.38
C GLY A 177 -4.37 5.49 30.80
N GLU A 178 -3.70 6.02 31.81
CA GLU A 178 -2.30 5.75 32.13
C GLU A 178 -1.94 4.27 32.33
N ARG A 179 -2.82 3.52 33.01
CA ARG A 179 -2.58 2.09 33.25
C ARG A 179 -2.54 1.29 31.95
N VAL A 180 -3.47 1.57 31.02
CA VAL A 180 -3.52 0.89 29.72
C VAL A 180 -2.33 1.29 28.87
N ALA A 181 -1.96 2.58 28.87
CA ALA A 181 -0.79 3.07 28.17
C ALA A 181 0.51 2.38 28.62
N ARG A 182 0.68 2.18 29.93
CA ARG A 182 1.82 1.46 30.48
C ARG A 182 1.89 0.01 30.00
N GLU A 183 0.79 -0.74 30.11
CA GLU A 183 0.77 -2.14 29.64
C GLU A 183 0.98 -2.23 28.12
N TYR A 184 0.48 -1.27 27.34
CA TYR A 184 0.74 -1.19 25.90
C TYR A 184 2.24 -1.06 25.62
N ILE A 185 2.93 -0.15 26.31
CA ILE A 185 4.39 0.01 26.19
C ILE A 185 5.13 -1.25 26.62
N GLU A 186 4.75 -1.87 27.74
CA GLU A 186 5.39 -3.09 28.23
C GLU A 186 5.19 -4.28 27.28
N SER A 187 4.01 -4.39 26.66
CA SER A 187 3.69 -5.45 25.70
C SER A 187 4.56 -5.42 24.44
N SER A 188 5.18 -4.28 24.12
CA SER A 188 6.13 -4.17 22.99
C SER A 188 7.36 -5.09 23.12
N LYS A 189 7.60 -5.64 24.32
CA LYS A 189 8.69 -6.57 24.63
C LYS A 189 8.23 -8.05 24.64
N THR A 190 7.01 -8.32 24.17
CA THR A 190 6.36 -9.63 24.21
C THR A 190 5.78 -10.00 22.84
N ASP A 191 5.27 -11.23 22.71
CA ASP A 191 4.54 -11.68 21.52
C ASP A 191 3.01 -11.44 21.61
N ASP A 192 2.57 -10.75 22.67
CA ASP A 192 1.15 -10.41 22.86
C ASP A 192 0.70 -9.39 21.80
N ARG A 193 -0.55 -9.51 21.33
CA ARG A 193 -1.10 -8.60 20.32
C ARG A 193 -1.86 -7.44 20.96
N TYR A 194 -2.89 -7.77 21.74
CA TYR A 194 -3.85 -6.81 22.31
C TYR A 194 -4.15 -7.08 23.77
N GLU A 195 -3.43 -8.01 24.40
CA GLU A 195 -3.64 -8.45 25.77
C GLU A 195 -3.40 -7.34 26.79
N TRP A 196 -2.55 -6.37 26.44
CA TRP A 196 -2.36 -5.10 27.18
C TRP A 196 -3.69 -4.38 27.44
N ALA A 197 -4.69 -4.54 26.56
CA ALA A 197 -5.98 -3.90 26.71
C ALA A 197 -6.78 -4.45 27.90
N LYS A 198 -6.42 -5.61 28.47
CA LYS A 198 -7.01 -6.13 29.73
C LYS A 198 -6.82 -5.16 30.90
N ALA A 199 -5.80 -4.29 30.88
CA ALA A 199 -5.60 -3.29 31.92
C ALA A 199 -6.75 -2.28 32.06
N SER A 200 -7.58 -2.14 31.02
CA SER A 200 -8.80 -1.32 31.03
C SER A 200 -9.85 -1.81 32.04
N GLY A 201 -9.80 -3.09 32.41
CA GLY A 201 -10.80 -3.74 33.27
C GLY A 201 -12.13 -4.07 32.59
N ILE A 202 -12.35 -3.67 31.33
CA ILE A 202 -13.60 -3.95 30.60
C ILE A 202 -13.64 -5.36 29.99
N PHE A 203 -12.47 -5.96 29.74
CA PHE A 203 -12.38 -7.30 29.19
C PHE A 203 -12.30 -8.35 30.29
N SER A 204 -13.11 -9.41 30.18
CA SER A 204 -13.08 -10.51 31.14
C SER A 204 -11.75 -11.29 31.08
N ASN A 205 -11.26 -11.73 32.22
CA ASN A 205 -10.08 -12.60 32.31
C ASN A 205 -10.30 -14.00 31.70
N ILE A 206 -11.54 -14.34 31.33
CA ILE A 206 -11.90 -15.63 30.73
C ILE A 206 -11.58 -15.64 29.22
N ASN A 207 -11.56 -14.46 28.57
CA ASN A 207 -11.16 -14.37 27.18
C ASN A 207 -9.65 -14.64 27.04
N ARG A 208 -9.34 -15.75 26.36
CA ARG A 208 -7.95 -16.19 26.17
C ARG A 208 -7.13 -15.16 25.36
N TYR A 209 -7.76 -14.49 24.40
CA TYR A 209 -7.13 -13.48 23.53
C TYR A 209 -8.06 -12.29 23.30
N ILE A 210 -7.49 -11.11 23.15
CA ILE A 210 -8.22 -9.90 22.72
C ILE A 210 -8.03 -9.73 21.22
N THR A 211 -9.11 -9.44 20.49
CA THR A 211 -9.06 -9.18 19.04
C THR A 211 -9.08 -7.68 18.74
N PHE A 212 -8.62 -7.28 17.56
CA PHE A 212 -8.72 -5.88 17.11
C PHE A 212 -10.17 -5.37 17.11
N ASN A 213 -11.12 -6.23 16.72
CA ASN A 213 -12.55 -5.90 16.73
C ASN A 213 -13.09 -5.66 18.15
N ASP A 214 -12.48 -6.27 19.19
CA ASP A 214 -12.82 -5.95 20.58
C ASP A 214 -12.38 -4.53 20.94
N LEU A 215 -11.22 -4.08 20.46
CA LEU A 215 -10.78 -2.68 20.62
C LEU A 215 -11.70 -1.72 19.85
N GLN A 216 -12.02 -2.03 18.59
CA GLN A 216 -12.89 -1.18 17.75
C GLN A 216 -14.27 -0.92 18.34
N LYS A 217 -14.83 -1.89 19.07
CA LYS A 217 -16.13 -1.78 19.74
C LYS A 217 -16.09 -1.00 21.05
N ASN A 218 -14.91 -0.80 21.61
CA ASN A 218 -14.70 -0.20 22.93
C ASN A 218 -13.75 1.01 22.84
N CYS A 219 -13.82 1.76 21.73
CA CYS A 219 -13.09 3.02 21.54
C CYS A 219 -14.08 4.14 21.18
N GLU A 220 -13.64 5.39 21.22
CA GLU A 220 -14.50 6.56 20.96
C GLU A 220 -14.72 6.83 19.45
N ILE A 221 -13.93 6.18 18.59
CA ILE A 221 -14.09 6.28 17.14
C ILE A 221 -15.32 5.50 16.71
N ASN A 222 -16.19 6.13 15.91
CA ASN A 222 -17.33 5.45 15.28
C ASN A 222 -16.84 4.43 14.23
N SER A 223 -16.53 3.22 14.69
CA SER A 223 -15.97 2.15 13.87
C SER A 223 -16.99 1.56 12.88
N GLU A 224 -18.29 1.79 13.06
CA GLU A 224 -19.32 1.30 12.12
C GLU A 224 -19.21 1.99 10.76
N VAL A 225 -18.96 3.30 10.74
CA VAL A 225 -18.77 4.09 9.50
C VAL A 225 -17.54 3.60 8.73
N TRP A 226 -16.49 3.21 9.44
CA TRP A 226 -15.23 2.75 8.85
C TRP A 226 -15.22 1.28 8.47
N ARG A 227 -16.17 0.48 8.96
CA ARG A 227 -16.15 -0.99 8.81
C ARG A 227 -16.02 -1.43 7.37
N ARG A 228 -16.81 -0.85 6.46
CA ARG A 228 -16.76 -1.19 5.02
C ARG A 228 -15.39 -0.90 4.42
N GLN A 229 -14.80 0.24 4.77
CA GLN A 229 -13.51 0.68 4.23
C GLN A 229 -12.36 -0.15 4.82
N TYR A 230 -12.38 -0.42 6.12
CA TYR A 230 -11.43 -1.30 6.78
C TYR A 230 -11.49 -2.72 6.20
N ASP A 231 -12.69 -3.28 5.99
CA ASP A 231 -12.87 -4.59 5.37
C ASP A 231 -12.33 -4.63 3.93
N LEU A 232 -12.48 -3.55 3.16
CA LEU A 232 -11.89 -3.43 1.83
C LEU A 232 -10.36 -3.43 1.90
N ALA A 233 -9.78 -2.61 2.78
CA ALA A 233 -8.33 -2.55 2.95
C ALA A 233 -7.75 -3.89 3.44
N ASN A 234 -8.49 -4.61 4.30
CA ASN A 234 -8.16 -5.97 4.71
C ASN A 234 -8.09 -6.93 3.51
N LYS A 235 -9.10 -6.91 2.64
CA LYS A 235 -9.16 -7.77 1.46
C LYS A 235 -8.00 -7.52 0.51
N ILE A 236 -7.62 -6.26 0.29
CA ILE A 236 -6.50 -5.86 -0.60
C ILE A 236 -5.15 -6.41 -0.12
N VAL A 237 -4.95 -6.49 1.20
CA VAL A 237 -3.71 -7.03 1.80
C VAL A 237 -3.65 -8.55 1.76
N HIS A 238 -4.79 -9.23 1.95
CA HIS A 238 -4.84 -10.68 2.00
C HIS A 238 -4.84 -11.28 0.59
N ALA A 239 -4.16 -12.42 0.42
CA ALA A 239 -4.20 -13.26 -0.79
C ALA A 239 -5.57 -13.98 -0.95
N SER A 240 -6.64 -13.21 -0.84
CA SER A 240 -8.03 -13.63 -1.01
C SER A 240 -8.45 -13.40 -2.46
N PRO A 241 -9.42 -14.15 -2.99
CA PRO A 241 -9.98 -13.87 -4.31
C PRO A 241 -10.44 -12.41 -4.45
N GLN A 242 -11.03 -11.85 -3.40
CA GLN A 242 -11.46 -10.45 -3.39
C GLN A 242 -10.27 -9.50 -3.54
N GLY A 243 -9.16 -9.71 -2.83
CA GLY A 243 -7.94 -8.90 -2.98
C GLY A 243 -7.22 -9.10 -4.32
N THR A 244 -7.38 -10.27 -4.95
CA THR A 244 -6.83 -10.58 -6.26
C THR A 244 -7.61 -9.90 -7.39
N PHE A 245 -8.94 -9.92 -7.33
CA PHE A 245 -9.80 -9.47 -8.43
C PHE A 245 -10.39 -8.06 -8.25
N ALA A 246 -10.54 -7.56 -7.02
CA ALA A 246 -11.08 -6.22 -6.73
C ALA A 246 -9.95 -5.22 -6.38
N ARG A 247 -9.12 -4.92 -7.38
CA ARG A 247 -7.98 -4.00 -7.27
C ARG A 247 -8.43 -2.55 -7.38
N LEU A 248 -7.96 -1.67 -6.49
CA LEU A 248 -8.23 -0.23 -6.58
C LEU A 248 -7.60 0.39 -7.82
N SER A 249 -6.49 -0.18 -8.28
CA SER A 249 -5.76 0.27 -9.47
C SER A 249 -6.50 -0.04 -10.78
N ASN A 250 -7.60 -0.81 -10.72
CA ASN A 250 -8.45 -1.14 -11.87
C ASN A 250 -9.62 -0.17 -11.97
N ALA A 251 -9.60 0.65 -13.01
CA ALA A 251 -10.73 1.51 -13.37
C ALA A 251 -11.95 0.67 -13.84
N GLU A 252 -11.71 -0.44 -14.55
CA GLU A 252 -12.75 -1.32 -15.08
C GLU A 252 -12.59 -2.77 -14.61
N THR A 253 -13.70 -3.50 -14.50
CA THR A 253 -13.73 -4.92 -14.15
C THR A 253 -13.42 -5.79 -15.37
N GLU A 254 -12.30 -5.56 -16.04
CA GLU A 254 -11.81 -6.48 -17.06
C GLU A 254 -10.96 -7.59 -16.43
N ASN A 255 -10.86 -8.76 -17.08
CA ASN A 255 -9.92 -9.83 -16.70
C ASN A 255 -8.47 -9.45 -17.06
N ILE A 256 -8.08 -8.20 -16.78
CA ILE A 256 -6.75 -7.63 -16.99
C ILE A 256 -6.18 -7.25 -15.63
N ILE A 257 -4.94 -7.68 -15.38
CA ILE A 257 -4.21 -7.37 -14.16
C ILE A 257 -3.21 -6.26 -14.49
N PRO A 258 -3.31 -5.07 -13.85
CA PRO A 258 -2.30 -4.05 -13.96
C PRO A 258 -1.07 -4.54 -13.19
N ILE A 259 -0.06 -4.97 -13.93
CA ILE A 259 1.22 -5.45 -13.38
C ILE A 259 2.19 -4.29 -13.07
N GLY A 260 1.76 -3.05 -13.26
CA GLY A 260 2.57 -1.85 -13.14
C GLY A 260 1.85 -0.73 -12.40
N ARG A 261 2.34 0.50 -12.60
CA ARG A 261 1.80 1.71 -11.97
C ARG A 261 0.48 2.12 -12.62
N SER A 262 -0.43 2.65 -11.82
CA SER A 262 -1.73 3.17 -12.26
C SER A 262 -1.95 4.57 -11.69
N ASP A 263 -2.57 5.45 -12.47
CA ASP A 263 -2.95 6.80 -12.05
C ASP A 263 -4.35 6.86 -11.40
N PHE A 264 -5.03 5.71 -11.29
CA PHE A 264 -6.39 5.58 -10.78
C PHE A 264 -6.43 5.02 -9.34
N GLY A 265 -7.50 5.32 -8.59
CA GLY A 265 -7.81 4.69 -7.30
C GLY A 265 -7.09 5.24 -6.07
N ILE A 266 -6.41 6.38 -6.17
CA ILE A 266 -5.61 6.95 -5.06
C ILE A 266 -6.42 7.82 -4.07
N THR A 267 -7.60 8.30 -4.47
CA THR A 267 -8.41 9.28 -3.71
C THR A 267 -8.80 8.80 -2.32
N THR A 268 -9.28 7.56 -2.22
CA THR A 268 -9.71 6.95 -0.95
C THR A 268 -8.57 6.86 0.06
N ALA A 269 -7.35 6.53 -0.39
CA ALA A 269 -6.19 6.48 0.49
C ALA A 269 -5.79 7.88 0.98
N ALA A 270 -5.87 8.90 0.10
CA ALA A 270 -5.59 10.28 0.48
C ALA A 270 -6.55 10.79 1.57
N GLU A 271 -7.85 10.74 1.30
CA GLU A 271 -8.86 11.25 2.24
C GLU A 271 -8.81 10.54 3.59
N HIS A 272 -8.84 9.20 3.58
CA HIS A 272 -8.95 8.48 4.85
C HIS A 272 -7.66 8.60 5.69
N SER A 273 -6.50 8.70 5.04
CA SER A 273 -5.24 8.88 5.77
C SER A 273 -5.15 10.28 6.40
N ALA A 274 -5.68 11.31 5.73
CA ALA A 274 -5.82 12.64 6.32
C ALA A 274 -6.73 12.60 7.56
N ILE A 275 -7.89 11.95 7.47
CA ILE A 275 -8.82 11.82 8.60
C ILE A 275 -8.17 11.09 9.78
N SER A 276 -7.54 9.94 9.54
CA SER A 276 -6.87 9.17 10.59
C SER A 276 -5.71 9.96 11.24
N LEU A 277 -4.90 10.66 10.44
CA LEU A 277 -3.80 11.49 10.97
C LEU A 277 -4.33 12.65 11.83
N ALA A 278 -5.39 13.32 11.39
CA ALA A 278 -6.03 14.39 12.17
C ALA A 278 -6.58 13.88 13.50
N GLN A 279 -7.25 12.72 13.50
CA GLN A 279 -7.79 12.09 14.72
C GLN A 279 -6.68 11.72 15.71
N ILE A 280 -5.60 11.07 15.24
CA ILE A 280 -4.46 10.71 16.08
C ILE A 280 -3.77 11.96 16.64
N THR A 281 -3.60 12.99 15.82
CA THR A 281 -3.01 14.26 16.24
C THR A 281 -3.87 14.93 17.32
N ALA A 282 -5.19 14.96 17.13
CA ALA A 282 -6.09 15.52 18.13
C ALA A 282 -6.02 14.78 19.47
N MET A 283 -6.01 13.44 19.43
CA MET A 283 -5.86 12.63 20.65
C MET A 283 -4.51 12.86 21.34
N PHE A 284 -3.43 13.07 20.60
CA PHE A 284 -2.11 13.34 21.16
C PHE A 284 -2.02 14.75 21.79
N PHE A 285 -2.55 15.77 21.12
CA PHE A 285 -2.50 17.17 21.58
C PHE A 285 -3.40 17.44 22.79
N ASN A 286 -4.45 16.63 22.98
CA ASN A 286 -5.35 16.75 24.13
C ASN A 286 -4.75 16.23 25.45
N ILE A 287 -3.61 15.53 25.43
CA ILE A 287 -2.97 15.03 26.67
C ILE A 287 -2.50 16.21 27.53
N HIS A 288 -1.84 17.18 26.92
CA HIS A 288 -1.42 18.44 27.54
C HIS A 288 -1.89 19.62 26.68
N LEU A 289 -3.17 19.93 26.79
CA LEU A 289 -3.82 20.90 25.93
C LEU A 289 -3.27 22.33 26.12
N SER A 290 -2.91 22.99 25.02
CA SER A 290 -2.57 24.41 24.96
C SER A 290 -3.47 25.15 23.97
N GLY A 291 -3.50 26.49 24.03
CA GLY A 291 -4.26 27.30 23.06
C GLY A 291 -3.77 27.09 21.62
N ASP A 292 -2.47 27.05 21.42
CA ASP A 292 -1.85 26.83 20.11
C ASP A 292 -2.22 25.46 19.55
N ASN A 293 -2.25 24.42 20.41
CA ASN A 293 -2.67 23.08 20.01
C ASN A 293 -4.15 23.03 19.62
N VAL A 294 -5.03 23.80 20.28
CA VAL A 294 -6.44 23.89 19.88
C VAL A 294 -6.57 24.50 18.49
N VAL A 295 -5.82 25.57 18.20
CA VAL A 295 -5.78 26.17 16.86
C VAL A 295 -5.22 25.16 15.85
N ALA A 296 -4.16 24.43 16.21
CA ALA A 296 -3.58 23.40 15.37
C ALA A 296 -4.54 22.28 15.01
N MET A 297 -5.20 21.69 16.01
CA MET A 297 -6.22 20.68 15.77
C MET A 297 -7.34 21.18 14.85
N ARG A 298 -7.75 22.45 14.96
CA ARG A 298 -8.79 23.02 14.10
C ARG A 298 -8.33 23.14 12.66
N TYR A 299 -7.21 23.82 12.40
CA TYR A 299 -6.76 23.97 11.01
C TYR A 299 -6.39 22.61 10.37
N ILE A 300 -5.90 21.64 11.15
CA ILE A 300 -5.61 20.27 10.66
C ILE A 300 -6.90 19.55 10.28
N ASN A 301 -7.97 19.72 11.04
CA ASN A 301 -9.28 19.14 10.71
C ASN A 301 -9.88 19.81 9.46
N ASN A 302 -9.84 21.14 9.35
CA ASN A 302 -10.33 21.84 8.16
C ASN A 302 -9.53 21.44 6.90
N TRP A 303 -8.24 21.12 7.05
CA TRP A 303 -7.40 20.66 5.95
C TRP A 303 -7.83 19.30 5.37
N ILE A 304 -8.62 18.51 6.10
CA ILE A 304 -9.25 17.29 5.55
C ILE A 304 -10.16 17.67 4.38
N ASP A 305 -10.92 18.75 4.50
CA ASP A 305 -11.86 19.19 3.46
C ASP A 305 -11.11 19.74 2.25
N VAL A 306 -9.99 20.45 2.46
CA VAL A 306 -9.05 20.85 1.39
C VAL A 306 -8.55 19.63 0.62
N ILE A 307 -8.07 18.59 1.31
CA ILE A 307 -7.61 17.35 0.67
C ILE A 307 -8.76 16.68 -0.08
N ARG A 308 -9.92 16.48 0.56
CA ARG A 308 -11.07 15.82 -0.07
C ARG A 308 -11.47 16.54 -1.35
N GLU A 309 -11.65 17.84 -1.29
CA GLU A 309 -12.08 18.65 -2.42
C GLU A 309 -11.09 18.57 -3.58
N ILE A 310 -9.81 18.82 -3.32
CA ILE A 310 -8.80 18.82 -4.38
C ILE A 310 -8.68 17.44 -5.02
N TYR A 311 -8.65 16.36 -4.23
CA TYR A 311 -8.56 15.00 -4.77
C TYR A 311 -9.81 14.62 -5.57
N PHE A 312 -11.01 14.93 -5.08
CA PHE A 312 -12.25 14.53 -5.72
C PHE A 312 -12.50 15.33 -7.00
N LYS A 313 -12.30 16.66 -6.97
CA LYS A 313 -12.38 17.50 -8.19
C LYS A 313 -11.32 17.08 -9.22
N THR A 314 -10.11 16.73 -8.78
CA THR A 314 -9.04 16.25 -9.67
C THR A 314 -9.39 14.90 -10.31
N HIS A 315 -9.90 13.95 -9.52
CA HIS A 315 -10.42 12.68 -10.04
C HIS A 315 -11.49 12.91 -11.11
N ASP A 316 -12.49 13.71 -10.80
CA ASP A 316 -13.64 13.95 -11.69
C ASP A 316 -13.24 14.66 -12.98
N SER A 317 -12.15 15.43 -12.96
CA SER A 317 -11.56 16.07 -14.14
C SER A 317 -10.73 15.12 -14.99
N ILE A 318 -9.97 14.20 -14.38
CA ILE A 318 -9.10 13.25 -15.11
C ILE A 318 -9.92 12.09 -15.67
N PHE A 319 -10.97 11.67 -14.95
CA PHE A 319 -11.80 10.50 -15.24
C PHE A 319 -13.27 10.90 -15.41
N PRO A 320 -13.63 11.62 -16.49
CA PRO A 320 -14.97 12.18 -16.66
C PRO A 320 -16.07 11.12 -16.80
N ASP A 321 -15.72 9.92 -17.29
CA ASP A 321 -16.65 8.81 -17.53
C ASP A 321 -16.89 7.93 -16.30
N HIS A 322 -16.17 8.17 -15.20
CA HIS A 322 -16.32 7.44 -13.94
C HIS A 322 -17.31 8.12 -12.99
N GLU A 323 -17.74 7.38 -11.96
CA GLU A 323 -18.60 7.90 -10.90
C GLU A 323 -17.97 9.16 -10.28
N LYS A 324 -18.73 10.25 -10.25
CA LYS A 324 -18.27 11.52 -9.67
C LYS A 324 -18.10 11.38 -8.17
N LEU A 325 -16.94 11.80 -7.67
CA LEU A 325 -16.65 11.81 -6.25
C LEU A 325 -17.06 13.14 -5.61
N TRP A 326 -16.90 14.25 -6.33
CA TRP A 326 -17.30 15.55 -5.83
C TRP A 326 -18.79 15.80 -6.02
N ASN A 327 -19.40 16.42 -5.02
CA ASN A 327 -20.79 16.87 -5.05
C ASN A 327 -20.85 18.28 -4.46
N ASP A 328 -21.55 19.20 -5.10
CA ASP A 328 -21.65 20.61 -4.66
C ASP A 328 -22.33 20.78 -3.29
N ASN A 329 -22.93 19.73 -2.73
CA ASN A 329 -23.43 19.72 -1.36
C ASN A 329 -22.36 19.31 -0.31
N MET A 330 -21.16 18.92 -0.75
CA MET A 330 -20.02 18.69 0.15
C MET A 330 -19.45 20.03 0.60
N VAL A 331 -18.88 20.07 1.80
CA VAL A 331 -18.21 21.25 2.33
C VAL A 331 -17.06 21.63 1.42
N SER A 332 -17.10 22.84 0.85
CA SER A 332 -15.98 23.40 0.12
C SER A 332 -15.05 24.17 1.05
N TYR A 333 -13.74 24.04 0.87
CA TYR A 333 -12.77 24.85 1.61
C TYR A 333 -12.85 26.34 1.22
N GLU A 334 -13.43 26.67 0.06
CA GLU A 334 -13.63 28.05 -0.40
C GLU A 334 -14.75 28.75 0.39
N ASP A 335 -15.78 28.01 0.80
CA ASP A 335 -16.91 28.53 1.59
C ASP A 335 -16.51 28.85 3.04
N GLU A 336 -15.50 28.16 3.59
CA GLU A 336 -14.99 28.41 4.95
C GLU A 336 -14.17 29.71 5.07
N LEU A 337 -13.58 30.19 3.97
CA LEU A 337 -12.80 31.42 3.94
C LEU A 337 -13.66 32.69 3.75
N GLU A 338 -14.88 32.55 3.24
CA GLU A 338 -15.82 33.66 3.05
C GLU A 338 -16.80 33.83 4.23
N GLY A 339 -16.73 32.93 5.23
CA GLY A 339 -17.57 32.93 6.43
C GLY A 339 -17.00 33.67 7.65
N GLU A 340 -16.36 34.83 7.46
CA GLU A 340 -16.04 35.80 8.55
C GLU A 340 -17.00 37.00 8.57
#